data_AF-A0A317CUW3-F1
#
_entry.id   AF-A0A317CUW3-F1
#
_cell.length_a   1.000
_cell.length_b   1.000
_cell.length_c   1.000
_cell.angle_alpha   90.00
_cell.angle_beta   90.00
_cell.angle_gamma   90.00
#
_symmetry.space_group_name_H-M   'P 1'
#
loop_
_entity.id
_entity.type
_entity.pdbx_description
1 polymer ?
#
loop_
_entity_poly.entity_id
_entity_poly.type
_entity_poly.pdbx_seq_one_letter_code
_entity_poly.pdbx_strand_id
1 'polypeptide(L)'
;MTEEPLSVEPEVLREAARSLADDAYRLACGLTGAPGLVVPAEGWRAGVALAELESAVHRWCGALAARVAATADAVRLAAEGYEAVDERAARRLAGVPR
;
A
#
# COMPACT_ATOMS: atom_id res chain seq x y z
N MET A 1 -15.83 30.44 6.90
CA MET A 1 -14.65 29.56 6.80
C MET A 1 -14.08 29.76 5.41
N THR A 2 -12.93 30.44 5.30
CA THR A 2 -12.18 30.49 4.05
C THR A 2 -11.33 29.22 4.00
N GLU A 3 -11.63 28.32 3.06
CA GLU A 3 -10.79 27.15 2.79
C GLU A 3 -9.43 27.64 2.30
N GLU A 4 -8.38 27.22 2.99
CA GLU A 4 -7.01 27.49 2.59
C GLU A 4 -6.68 26.64 1.35
N PRO A 5 -6.03 27.21 0.31
CA PRO A 5 -5.74 26.46 -0.90
C PRO A 5 -4.82 25.28 -0.60
N LEU A 6 -5.29 24.07 -0.92
CA LEU A 6 -4.48 22.86 -0.81
C LEU A 6 -3.40 22.87 -1.90
N SER A 7 -2.14 22.98 -1.51
CA SER A 7 -1.01 22.74 -2.41
C SER A 7 -0.66 21.25 -2.38
N VAL A 8 -0.68 20.60 -3.54
CA VAL A 8 -0.37 19.18 -3.68
C VAL A 8 0.88 19.01 -4.53
N GLU A 9 1.82 18.21 -4.04
CA GLU A 9 3.04 17.83 -4.74
C GLU A 9 2.89 16.39 -5.27
N PRO A 10 2.64 16.17 -6.58
CA PRO A 10 2.43 14.84 -7.15
C PRO A 10 3.62 13.89 -6.92
N GLU A 11 4.85 14.40 -6.91
CA GLU A 11 6.08 13.65 -6.61
C GLU A 11 6.03 13.00 -5.22
N VAL A 12 5.57 13.74 -4.21
CA VAL A 12 5.43 13.22 -2.84
C VAL A 12 4.39 12.10 -2.79
N LEU A 13 3.27 12.27 -3.52
CA LEU A 13 2.26 11.23 -3.62
C LEU A 13 2.81 9.96 -4.30
N ARG A 14 3.63 10.10 -5.35
CA ARG A 14 4.26 8.97 -6.03
C ARG A 14 5.24 8.23 -5.14
N GLU A 15 6.05 8.95 -4.38
CA GLU A 15 6.98 8.36 -3.43
C GLU A 15 6.23 7.60 -2.34
N ALA A 16 5.17 8.20 -1.78
CA ALA A 16 4.30 7.54 -0.82
C ALA A 16 3.64 6.29 -1.40
N ALA A 17 3.10 6.36 -2.62
CA ALA A 17 2.52 5.21 -3.31
C ALA A 17 3.54 4.07 -3.51
N ARG A 18 4.79 4.41 -3.88
CA ARG A 18 5.86 3.42 -4.02
C ARG A 18 6.21 2.76 -2.68
N SER A 19 6.38 3.56 -1.62
CA SER A 19 6.67 3.02 -0.29
C SER A 19 5.55 2.09 0.20
N LEU A 20 4.29 2.47 0.00
CA LEU A 20 3.15 1.64 0.36
C LEU A 20 3.12 0.34 -0.45
N ALA A 21 3.44 0.38 -1.75
CA ALA A 21 3.51 -0.83 -2.58
C ALA A 21 4.63 -1.78 -2.11
N ASP A 22 5.80 -1.23 -1.74
CA ASP A 22 6.91 -2.02 -1.20
C ASP A 22 6.54 -2.67 0.15
N ASP A 23 5.84 -1.95 1.02
CA ASP A 23 5.37 -2.48 2.29
C ASP A 23 4.27 -3.54 2.11
N ALA A 24 3.35 -3.34 1.17
CA ALA A 24 2.37 -4.35 0.79
C ALA A 24 3.05 -5.64 0.29
N TYR A 25 4.11 -5.50 -0.53
CA TYR A 25 4.88 -6.64 -1.00
C TYR A 25 5.59 -7.37 0.15
N ARG A 26 6.22 -6.65 1.07
CA ARG A 26 6.85 -7.23 2.26
C ARG A 26 5.84 -7.94 3.16
N LEU A 27 4.63 -7.40 3.33
CA LEU A 27 3.58 -8.05 4.11
C LEU A 27 3.05 -9.33 3.43
N ALA A 28 2.92 -9.33 2.12
CA ALA A 28 2.44 -10.48 1.35
C ALA A 28 3.48 -11.61 1.25
N CYS A 29 4.75 -11.25 1.06
CA CYS A 29 5.81 -12.20 0.73
C CYS A 29 6.84 -12.41 1.85
N GLY A 30 6.87 -11.57 2.88
CA GLY A 30 7.92 -11.59 3.90
C GLY A 30 7.87 -12.80 4.84
N LEU A 31 6.72 -13.47 4.90
CA LEU A 31 6.57 -14.74 5.61
C LEU A 31 6.85 -15.96 4.74
N THR A 32 6.97 -15.78 3.42
CA THR A 32 7.27 -16.86 2.49
C THR A 32 8.67 -17.40 2.77
N GLY A 33 8.75 -18.66 3.21
CA GLY A 33 10.02 -19.31 3.55
C GLY A 33 10.49 -19.10 4.99
N ALA A 34 9.71 -18.43 5.84
CA ALA A 34 9.93 -18.49 7.28
C ALA A 34 9.66 -19.93 7.76
N PRO A 35 10.57 -20.57 8.53
CA PRO A 35 10.28 -21.87 9.10
C PRO A 35 9.04 -21.77 9.99
N GLY A 36 8.09 -22.67 9.76
CA GLY A 36 6.83 -22.70 10.51
C GLY A 36 7.04 -22.82 12.02
N LEU A 37 6.01 -22.52 12.80
CA LEU A 37 6.06 -22.64 14.26
C LEU A 37 6.15 -24.13 14.65
N VAL A 38 7.36 -24.66 14.77
CA VAL A 38 7.58 -26.08 15.08
C VAL A 38 7.53 -26.32 16.57
N VAL A 39 6.83 -27.38 16.99
CA VAL A 39 6.90 -27.86 18.37
C VAL A 39 8.26 -28.53 18.58
N PRO A 40 9.02 -28.17 19.63
CA PRO A 40 10.35 -28.76 19.89
C PRO A 40 10.33 -30.24 20.29
N ALA A 41 9.16 -30.84 20.55
CA ALA A 41 8.99 -32.25 20.89
C ALA A 41 7.76 -32.84 20.19
N GLU A 42 7.94 -33.96 19.49
CA GLU A 42 6.86 -34.70 18.84
C GLU A 42 5.81 -35.20 19.87
N GLY A 43 4.53 -35.16 19.52
CA GLY A 43 3.43 -35.71 20.33
C GLY A 43 2.69 -34.72 21.24
N TRP A 44 3.10 -33.45 21.32
CA TRP A 44 2.35 -32.44 22.07
C TRP A 44 1.15 -31.91 21.29
N ARG A 45 0.01 -31.74 21.96
CA ARG A 45 -1.23 -31.16 21.40
C ARG A 45 -1.07 -29.72 20.88
N ALA A 46 0.06 -29.07 21.17
CA ALA A 46 0.37 -27.71 20.75
C ALA A 46 0.61 -27.59 19.23
N GLY A 47 0.96 -28.67 18.52
CA GLY A 47 1.27 -28.60 17.09
C GLY A 47 0.11 -28.10 16.22
N VAL A 48 -1.11 -28.57 16.51
CA VAL A 48 -2.32 -28.11 15.82
C VAL A 48 -2.59 -26.63 16.10
N ALA A 49 -2.49 -26.23 17.38
CA ALA A 49 -2.72 -24.83 17.76
C ALA A 49 -1.68 -23.87 17.14
N LEU A 50 -0.42 -24.29 17.01
CA LEU A 50 0.62 -23.51 16.36
C LEU A 50 0.39 -23.41 14.84
N ALA A 51 0.01 -24.50 14.18
CA ALA A 51 -0.34 -24.48 12.76
C ALA A 51 -1.56 -23.58 12.47
N GLU A 52 -2.58 -23.63 13.33
CA GLU A 52 -3.75 -22.74 13.22
C GLU A 52 -3.38 -21.27 13.43
N LEU A 53 -2.54 -20.98 14.42
CA LEU A 53 -2.02 -19.63 14.68
C LEU A 53 -1.22 -19.12 13.48
N GLU A 54 -0.30 -19.93 12.96
CA GLU A 54 0.50 -19.60 11.78
C GLU A 54 -0.41 -19.29 10.58
N SER A 55 -1.40 -20.15 10.33
CA SER A 55 -2.38 -19.94 9.27
C SER A 55 -3.20 -18.66 9.46
N ALA A 56 -3.59 -18.33 10.70
CA ALA A 56 -4.31 -17.11 11.02
C ALA A 56 -3.47 -15.86 10.78
N VAL A 57 -2.19 -15.89 11.16
CA VAL A 57 -1.24 -14.79 10.91
C VAL A 57 -1.03 -14.58 9.43
N HIS A 58 -0.82 -15.64 8.64
CA HIS A 58 -0.68 -15.53 7.18
C HIS A 58 -1.91 -14.90 6.53
N ARG A 59 -3.12 -15.32 6.93
CA ARG A 59 -4.36 -14.70 6.42
C ARG A 59 -4.47 -13.22 6.78
N TRP A 60 -4.13 -12.87 8.02
CA TRP A 60 -4.17 -11.49 8.48
C TRP A 60 -3.16 -10.61 7.74
N CYS A 61 -1.91 -11.07 7.58
CA CYS A 61 -0.88 -10.38 6.81
C CYS A 61 -1.29 -10.19 5.35
N GLY A 62 -1.84 -11.23 4.71
CA GLY A 62 -2.34 -11.13 3.32
C GLY A 62 -3.48 -10.12 3.17
N ALA A 63 -4.44 -10.12 4.11
CA ALA A 63 -5.53 -9.14 4.10
C ALA A 63 -5.03 -7.70 4.33
N LEU A 64 -4.03 -7.51 5.22
CA LEU A 64 -3.41 -6.22 5.45
C LEU A 64 -2.64 -5.75 4.21
N ALA A 65 -1.84 -6.64 3.59
CA ALA A 65 -1.11 -6.35 2.36
C ALA A 65 -2.04 -5.87 1.24
N ALA A 66 -3.18 -6.54 1.04
CA ALA A 66 -4.16 -6.14 0.04
C ALA A 66 -4.72 -4.73 0.27
N ARG A 67 -4.98 -4.37 1.54
CA ARG A 67 -5.46 -3.03 1.90
C ARG A 67 -4.39 -1.95 1.67
N VAL A 68 -3.15 -2.25 2.01
CA VAL A 68 -2.02 -1.32 1.78
C VAL A 68 -1.80 -1.13 0.28
N ALA A 69 -1.83 -2.21 -0.51
CA ALA A 69 -1.71 -2.15 -1.97
C ALA A 69 -2.84 -1.31 -2.60
N ALA A 70 -4.09 -1.52 -2.19
CA ALA A 70 -5.21 -0.71 -2.66
C ALA A 70 -5.05 0.78 -2.31
N THR A 71 -4.43 1.09 -1.17
CA THR A 71 -4.13 2.47 -0.76
C THR A 71 -3.02 3.06 -1.63
N ALA A 72 -1.96 2.31 -1.92
CA ALA A 72 -0.91 2.71 -2.86
C ALA A 72 -1.48 3.06 -4.24
N ASP A 73 -2.38 2.21 -4.76
CA ASP A 73 -3.06 2.45 -6.03
C ASP A 73 -3.90 3.73 -6.02
N ALA A 74 -4.67 3.95 -4.95
CA ALA A 74 -5.48 5.16 -4.80
C ALA A 74 -4.62 6.43 -4.76
N VAL A 75 -3.50 6.41 -4.05
CA VAL A 75 -2.56 7.56 -3.97
C VAL A 75 -1.91 7.83 -5.33
N ARG A 76 -1.51 6.77 -6.04
CA ARG A 76 -0.97 6.89 -7.41
C ARG A 76 -2.00 7.52 -8.37
N LEU A 77 -3.23 7.03 -8.35
CA LEU A 77 -4.32 7.58 -9.16
C LEU A 77 -4.60 9.05 -8.83
N ALA A 78 -4.50 9.43 -7.55
CA ALA A 78 -4.64 10.83 -7.16
C ALA A 78 -3.54 11.70 -7.77
N ALA A 79 -2.27 11.26 -7.72
CA ALA A 79 -1.14 11.98 -8.32
C ALA A 79 -1.35 12.20 -9.83
N GLU A 80 -1.73 11.14 -10.56
CA GLU A 80 -2.05 11.21 -11.99
C GLU A 80 -3.21 12.18 -12.28
N GLY A 81 -4.23 12.18 -11.41
CA GLY A 81 -5.37 13.09 -11.50
C GLY A 81 -4.97 14.56 -11.36
N TYR A 82 -4.12 14.89 -10.39
CA TYR A 82 -3.64 16.27 -10.18
C TYR A 82 -2.85 16.77 -11.39
N GLU A 83 -1.94 15.96 -11.93
CA GLU A 83 -1.16 16.35 -13.11
C GLU A 83 -2.03 16.52 -14.36
N ALA A 84 -2.99 15.63 -14.58
CA ALA A 84 -3.89 15.73 -15.73
C ALA A 84 -4.73 17.02 -15.68
N VAL A 85 -5.09 17.49 -14.48
CA VAL A 85 -5.76 18.78 -14.28
C VAL A 85 -4.79 19.93 -14.53
N ASP A 86 -3.57 19.86 -14.00
CA ASP A 86 -2.56 20.90 -14.19
C ASP A 86 -2.16 21.08 -15.66
N GLU A 87 -1.89 19.98 -16.37
CA GLU A 87 -1.60 19.98 -17.80
C GLU A 87 -2.75 20.59 -18.62
N ARG A 88 -4.01 20.31 -18.22
CA ARG A 88 -5.19 20.91 -18.85
C ARG A 88 -5.27 22.41 -18.57
N ALA A 89 -4.96 22.85 -17.36
CA ALA A 89 -4.92 24.27 -17.01
C ALA A 89 -3.82 25.01 -17.79
N ALA A 90 -2.62 24.43 -17.84
CA ALA A 90 -1.49 24.96 -18.60
C ALA A 90 -1.82 25.11 -20.10
N ARG A 91 -2.43 24.08 -20.72
CA ARG A 91 -2.88 24.15 -22.12
C ARG A 91 -3.89 25.26 -22.37
N ARG A 92 -4.84 25.47 -21.45
CA ARG A 92 -5.83 26.55 -21.56
C ARG A 92 -5.16 27.92 -21.46
N LEU A 93 -4.22 28.08 -20.54
CA LEU A 93 -3.52 29.35 -20.33
C LEU A 93 -2.61 29.71 -21.51
N ALA A 94 -1.92 28.72 -22.09
CA ALA A 94 -1.06 28.92 -23.27
C ALA A 94 -1.82 29.40 -24.52
N GLY A 95 -3.13 29.12 -24.61
CA GLY A 95 -3.99 29.57 -25.70
C GLY A 95 -4.54 31.00 -25.55
N VAL A 96 -4.29 31.69 -24.44
CA VAL A 96 -4.79 33.05 -24.20
C VAL A 96 -3.77 34.08 -24.73
N PRO A 97 -4.15 34.97 -25.67
CA PRO A 97 -3.27 36.03 -26.15
C PRO A 97 -2.95 37.02 -25.02
N ARG A 98 -1.69 37.46 -24.98
CA ARG A 98 -1.08 38.24 -23.89
C ARG A 98 -1.54 39.69 -23.84
#